data_AF-A0A0Q0YRU5-F1
#
_entry.id   AF-A0A0Q0YRU5-F1
#
_cell.length_a   1.000
_cell.length_b   1.000
_cell.length_c   1.000
_cell.angle_alpha   90.00
_cell.angle_beta   90.00
_cell.angle_gamma   90.00
#
_symmetry.space_group_name_H-M   'P 1'
#
loop_
_entity.id
_entity.type
_entity.pdbx_description
1 polymer ?
#
loop_
_entity_poly.entity_id
_entity_poly.type
_entity_poly.pdbx_seq_one_letter_code
_entity_poly.pdbx_strand_id
1 'polypeptide(L)'
;MDNVALVISLIAMVAFLVYLVRGIAGVAKKREGTKTLFKRSFIALAVFFVGFIVFGMTTEPPKETAKEPKQEQPKEKKPEKTAHKQEAKPAVAQPKEKKEEPKKAEVKKEEPAKKEGTKNNAPLMDGENGVLADDVFVALGEDKTNYEEMFKYITANNKEALERMILEGKVVFAPKGTPITVVDRGFINAKIEIIKTGQRGWVPVEYLARSVK
;
A
#
# COMPACT_ATOMS: atom_id res chain seq x y z
N MET A 1 -12.88 -11.60 41.77
CA MET A 1 -11.70 -12.38 41.32
C MET A 1 -10.82 -11.56 40.35
N ASP A 2 -11.22 -10.33 40.09
CA ASP A 2 -10.72 -9.47 39.01
C ASP A 2 -9.33 -8.91 39.30
N ASN A 3 -9.01 -8.69 40.59
CA ASN A 3 -7.68 -8.23 41.00
C ASN A 3 -6.58 -9.25 40.70
N VAL A 4 -6.87 -10.55 40.74
CA VAL A 4 -5.88 -11.60 40.45
C VAL A 4 -5.56 -11.62 38.95
N ALA A 5 -6.58 -11.52 38.09
CA ALA A 5 -6.41 -11.43 36.64
C ALA A 5 -5.63 -10.17 36.24
N LEU A 6 -5.92 -9.04 36.89
CA LEU A 6 -5.22 -7.77 36.65
C LEU A 6 -3.73 -7.86 37.05
N VAL A 7 -3.41 -8.49 38.18
CA VAL A 7 -2.01 -8.69 38.62
C VAL A 7 -1.27 -9.64 37.67
N ILE A 8 -1.90 -10.73 37.22
CA ILE A 8 -1.29 -11.66 36.25
C ILE A 8 -1.03 -10.96 34.92
N SER A 9 -1.97 -10.14 34.43
CA SER A 9 -1.81 -9.34 33.21
C SER A 9 -0.66 -8.34 33.34
N LEU A 10 -0.55 -7.66 34.47
CA LEU A 10 0.55 -6.72 34.74
C LEU A 10 1.92 -7.43 34.73
N ILE A 11 2.04 -8.59 35.38
CA ILE A 11 3.28 -9.38 35.40
C ILE A 11 3.65 -9.84 33.98
N ALA A 12 2.68 -10.31 33.20
CA ALA A 12 2.89 -10.73 31.81
C ALA A 12 3.36 -9.56 30.93
N MET A 13 2.77 -8.37 31.10
CA MET A 13 3.17 -7.16 30.37
C MET A 13 4.61 -6.74 30.71
N VAL A 14 4.98 -6.76 31.99
CA VAL A 14 6.36 -6.44 32.42
C VAL A 14 7.36 -7.45 31.85
N ALA A 15 7.05 -8.75 31.90
CA ALA A 15 7.89 -9.78 31.30
C ALA A 15 8.06 -9.58 29.80
N PHE A 16 6.98 -9.26 29.08
CA PHE A 16 7.02 -8.96 27.65
C PHE A 16 7.93 -7.77 27.34
N LEU A 17 7.81 -6.67 28.08
CA LEU A 17 8.67 -5.49 27.91
C LEU A 17 10.15 -5.81 28.14
N VAL A 18 10.49 -6.58 29.16
CA VAL A 18 11.88 -7.01 29.43
C VAL A 18 12.44 -7.85 28.27
N TYR A 19 11.65 -8.77 27.72
CA TYR A 19 12.04 -9.58 26.57
C TYR A 19 12.19 -8.73 25.30
N LEU A 20 11.30 -7.76 25.08
CA LEU A 20 11.33 -6.86 23.94
C LEU A 20 12.59 -5.97 23.96
N VAL A 21 12.92 -5.37 25.11
CA VAL A 21 14.14 -4.56 25.29
C VAL A 21 15.40 -5.41 25.10
N ARG A 22 15.44 -6.64 25.64
CA ARG A 22 16.56 -7.57 25.41
C ARG A 22 16.68 -7.99 23.93
N GLY A 23 15.55 -8.16 23.24
CA GLY A 23 15.51 -8.44 21.80
C GLY A 23 16.12 -7.31 20.99
N ILE A 24 15.68 -6.07 21.22
CA ILE A 24 16.19 -4.87 20.52
C ILE A 24 17.69 -4.67 20.81
N ALA A 25 18.11 -4.78 22.08
CA ALA A 25 19.52 -4.65 22.46
C ALA A 25 20.40 -5.76 21.82
N GLY A 26 19.86 -6.98 21.69
CA GLY A 26 20.53 -8.09 21.01
C GLY A 26 20.72 -7.85 19.51
N VAL A 27 19.71 -7.28 18.85
CA VAL A 27 19.78 -6.90 17.42
C VAL A 27 20.81 -5.78 17.21
N ALA A 28 20.80 -4.76 18.08
CA ALA A 28 21.77 -3.66 18.00
C ALA A 28 23.23 -4.12 18.15
N LYS A 29 23.48 -5.17 18.95
CA LYS A 29 24.83 -5.74 19.15
C LYS A 29 25.27 -6.78 18.11
N LYS A 30 24.49 -7.01 17.03
CA LYS A 30 24.82 -7.97 15.93
C LYS A 30 25.39 -9.31 16.42
N ARG A 31 24.84 -9.90 17.50
CA ARG A 31 25.28 -11.24 17.93
C ARG A 31 24.81 -12.29 16.94
N GLU A 32 25.75 -12.99 16.29
CA GLU A 32 25.49 -14.15 15.45
C GLU A 32 24.69 -15.19 16.26
N GLY A 33 23.41 -15.40 15.89
CA GLY A 33 22.47 -16.21 16.65
C GLY A 33 21.14 -15.52 17.00
N THR A 34 21.01 -14.20 16.82
CA THR A 34 19.75 -13.47 17.11
C THR A 34 18.59 -13.83 16.17
N LYS A 35 18.86 -14.32 14.96
CA LYS A 35 17.83 -14.66 13.96
C LYS A 35 16.89 -15.78 14.43
N THR A 36 17.40 -16.78 15.17
CA THR A 36 16.57 -17.87 15.71
C THR A 36 15.74 -17.43 16.90
N LEU A 37 16.28 -16.53 17.75
CA LEU A 37 15.55 -15.94 18.87
C LEU A 37 14.41 -15.02 18.40
N PHE A 38 14.62 -14.25 17.33
CA PHE A 38 13.60 -13.36 16.78
C PHE A 38 12.39 -14.14 16.21
N LYS A 39 12.62 -15.30 15.57
CA LYS A 39 11.53 -16.18 15.11
C LYS A 39 10.71 -16.75 16.27
N ARG A 40 11.36 -17.11 17.38
CA ARG A 40 10.66 -17.58 18.59
C ARG A 40 9.85 -16.47 19.26
N SER A 41 10.31 -15.22 19.20
CA SER A 41 9.56 -14.04 19.65
C SER A 41 8.24 -13.85 18.89
N PHE A 42 8.22 -14.08 17.58
CA PHE A 42 6.98 -13.98 16.79
C PHE A 42 5.94 -15.04 17.17
N ILE A 43 6.38 -16.25 17.53
CA ILE A 43 5.46 -17.31 18.00
C ILE A 43 4.80 -16.88 19.32
N ALA A 44 5.58 -16.35 20.27
CA ALA A 44 5.05 -15.84 21.53
C ALA A 44 4.08 -14.66 21.32
N LEU A 45 4.38 -13.78 20.37
CA LEU A 45 3.50 -12.65 20.01
C LEU A 45 2.18 -13.12 19.41
N ALA A 46 2.21 -14.12 18.51
CA ALA A 46 1.00 -14.70 17.95
C ALA A 46 0.11 -15.35 19.02
N VAL A 47 0.72 -16.09 19.96
CA VAL A 47 -0.01 -16.69 21.10
C VAL A 47 -0.62 -15.60 21.99
N PHE A 48 0.07 -14.47 22.21
CA PHE A 48 -0.46 -13.34 22.96
C PHE A 48 -1.71 -12.73 22.29
N PHE A 49 -1.69 -12.50 20.97
CA PHE A 49 -2.86 -11.96 20.26
C PHE A 49 -4.05 -12.92 20.27
N VAL A 50 -3.83 -14.22 20.13
CA VAL A 50 -4.90 -15.23 20.26
C VAL A 50 -5.52 -15.18 21.66
N GLY A 51 -4.69 -15.09 22.70
CA GLY A 51 -5.17 -14.93 24.09
C GLY A 51 -5.97 -13.64 24.29
N PHE A 52 -5.54 -12.53 23.68
CA PHE A 52 -6.23 -11.24 23.79
C PHE A 52 -7.60 -11.24 23.10
N ILE A 53 -7.72 -11.90 21.93
CA ILE A 53 -9.00 -12.06 21.23
C ILE A 53 -9.95 -12.91 22.05
N VAL A 54 -9.49 -14.05 22.57
CA VAL A 54 -10.31 -14.94 23.42
C VAL A 54 -10.76 -14.19 24.68
N PHE A 55 -9.87 -13.48 25.36
CA PHE A 55 -10.20 -12.70 26.55
C PHE A 55 -11.20 -11.58 26.25
N GLY A 56 -11.00 -10.82 25.17
CA GLY A 56 -11.90 -9.75 24.74
C GLY A 56 -13.28 -10.22 24.31
N MET A 57 -13.42 -11.47 23.85
CA MET A 57 -14.73 -12.07 23.57
C MET A 57 -15.43 -12.60 24.84
N THR A 58 -14.68 -12.93 25.89
CA THR A 58 -15.25 -13.44 27.15
C THR A 58 -15.63 -12.36 28.16
N THR A 59 -15.14 -11.13 27.99
CA THR A 59 -15.65 -9.99 28.76
C THR A 59 -17.01 -9.64 28.20
N GLU A 60 -18.08 -10.17 28.82
CA GLU A 60 -19.44 -9.73 28.54
C GLU A 60 -19.46 -8.20 28.58
N PRO A 61 -20.01 -7.52 27.54
CA PRO A 61 -20.10 -6.08 27.54
C PRO A 61 -20.84 -5.67 28.81
N PRO A 62 -20.29 -4.75 29.62
CA PRO A 62 -20.97 -4.29 30.81
C PRO A 62 -22.35 -3.83 30.35
N LYS A 63 -23.40 -4.49 30.87
CA LYS A 63 -24.78 -4.09 30.63
C LYS A 63 -24.94 -2.70 31.24
N GLU A 64 -24.67 -1.69 30.42
CA GLU A 64 -24.95 -0.31 30.74
C GLU A 64 -26.43 -0.23 31.07
N THR A 65 -26.67 0.12 32.33
CA THR A 65 -27.97 0.49 32.86
C THR A 65 -28.30 1.85 32.25
N ALA A 66 -28.77 1.83 31.01
CA ALA A 66 -29.21 3.01 30.28
C ALA A 66 -30.42 3.61 30.99
N LYS A 67 -30.17 4.67 31.77
CA LYS A 67 -31.19 5.65 32.12
C LYS A 67 -31.38 6.54 30.89
N GLU A 68 -32.44 6.30 30.13
CA GLU A 68 -32.96 7.21 29.11
C GLU A 68 -33.25 8.61 29.69
N PRO A 69 -32.95 9.68 28.93
CA PRO A 69 -33.83 10.83 28.84
C PRO A 69 -34.35 10.95 27.40
N LYS A 70 -35.62 10.55 27.28
CA LYS A 70 -36.67 11.01 26.36
C LYS A 70 -36.43 12.43 25.81
N GLN A 71 -36.27 12.59 24.49
CA GLN A 71 -36.83 13.76 23.78
C GLN A 71 -36.99 13.59 22.26
N GLU A 72 -38.26 13.56 21.85
CA GLU A 72 -38.93 14.24 20.72
C GLU A 72 -38.36 14.20 19.28
N GLN A 73 -39.04 13.39 18.47
CA GLN A 73 -39.37 13.60 17.05
C GLN A 73 -39.86 15.04 16.74
N PRO A 74 -39.67 15.59 15.50
CA PRO A 74 -40.64 15.31 14.42
C PRO A 74 -40.13 15.31 12.95
N LYS A 75 -40.73 14.39 12.16
CA LYS A 75 -41.33 14.50 10.80
C LYS A 75 -40.60 15.29 9.69
N GLU A 76 -40.26 14.72 8.52
CA GLU A 76 -41.12 14.27 7.39
C GLU A 76 -40.87 15.17 6.16
N LYS A 77 -40.35 14.62 5.05
CA LYS A 77 -40.87 14.76 3.66
C LYS A 77 -39.89 14.27 2.58
N LYS A 78 -40.32 13.20 1.90
CA LYS A 78 -40.05 12.88 0.48
C LYS A 78 -40.90 13.86 -0.37
N PRO A 79 -40.53 14.19 -1.63
CA PRO A 79 -40.79 13.25 -2.72
C PRO A 79 -39.76 13.24 -3.87
N GLU A 80 -39.92 12.17 -4.62
CA GLU A 80 -39.22 11.61 -5.77
C GLU A 80 -39.87 12.06 -7.09
N LYS A 81 -39.12 12.63 -8.04
CA LYS A 81 -39.36 12.49 -9.49
C LYS A 81 -38.31 13.22 -10.33
N THR A 82 -37.46 12.48 -11.04
CA THR A 82 -36.79 12.96 -12.26
C THR A 82 -36.69 11.80 -13.25
N ALA A 83 -37.67 11.76 -14.15
CA ALA A 83 -37.61 10.98 -15.38
C ALA A 83 -36.89 11.84 -16.41
N HIS A 84 -35.66 11.46 -16.80
CA HIS A 84 -35.00 12.04 -17.97
C HIS A 84 -34.78 10.99 -19.05
N LYS A 85 -35.69 11.07 -20.01
CA LYS A 85 -35.69 10.61 -21.39
C LYS A 85 -34.30 10.81 -22.03
N GLN A 86 -33.66 9.72 -22.46
CA GLN A 86 -32.53 9.80 -23.39
C GLN A 86 -32.87 9.07 -24.68
N GLU A 87 -32.79 9.84 -25.75
CA GLU A 87 -33.19 9.52 -27.12
C GLU A 87 -32.30 8.45 -27.74
N ALA A 88 -32.95 7.52 -28.43
CA ALA A 88 -32.33 6.65 -29.40
C ALA A 88 -31.92 7.45 -30.65
N LYS A 89 -30.65 7.33 -31.03
CA LYS A 89 -30.14 7.67 -32.37
C LYS A 89 -29.15 6.59 -32.84
N PRO A 90 -28.93 6.47 -34.16
CA PRO A 90 -29.13 5.21 -34.87
C PRO A 90 -27.84 4.43 -35.11
N ALA A 91 -28.04 3.14 -35.38
CA ALA A 91 -27.07 2.18 -35.86
C ALA A 91 -26.26 2.72 -37.05
N VAL A 92 -24.96 2.92 -36.83
CA VAL A 92 -23.97 3.06 -37.90
C VAL A 92 -23.36 1.69 -38.12
N ALA A 93 -23.70 1.11 -39.26
CA ALA A 93 -23.05 -0.06 -39.82
C ALA A 93 -21.59 0.27 -40.16
N GLN A 94 -20.65 -0.52 -39.64
CA GLN A 94 -19.27 -0.55 -40.09
C GLN A 94 -18.68 -1.97 -40.00
N PRO A 95 -17.64 -2.27 -40.80
CA PRO A 95 -17.58 -3.48 -41.62
C PRO A 95 -16.88 -4.66 -40.95
N LYS A 96 -17.15 -5.84 -41.51
CA LYS A 96 -16.37 -7.07 -41.32
C LYS A 96 -14.88 -6.82 -41.55
N GLU A 97 -14.11 -6.65 -40.48
CA GLU A 97 -12.66 -6.81 -40.52
C GLU A 97 -12.25 -8.19 -40.00
N LYS A 98 -11.88 -9.00 -40.99
CA LYS A 98 -10.83 -10.02 -41.00
C LYS A 98 -10.22 -10.37 -39.63
N LYS A 99 -10.67 -11.53 -39.13
CA LYS A 99 -10.06 -12.33 -38.08
C LYS A 99 -8.71 -12.85 -38.58
N GLU A 100 -7.64 -12.10 -38.33
CA GLU A 100 -6.28 -12.62 -38.32
C GLU A 100 -5.97 -13.13 -36.91
N GLU A 101 -5.70 -14.43 -36.79
CA GLU A 101 -5.28 -15.06 -35.55
C GLU A 101 -3.93 -14.48 -35.10
N PRO A 102 -3.80 -13.90 -33.90
CA PRO A 102 -2.50 -13.60 -33.36
C PRO A 102 -1.87 -14.91 -32.89
N LYS A 103 -0.79 -15.29 -33.57
CA LYS A 103 0.18 -16.30 -33.10
C LYS A 103 0.48 -16.03 -31.63
N LYS A 104 0.07 -16.98 -30.80
CA LYS A 104 0.34 -17.11 -29.38
C LYS A 104 1.87 -17.15 -29.17
N ALA A 105 2.49 -15.97 -29.07
CA ALA A 105 3.86 -15.84 -28.66
C ALA A 105 3.92 -16.24 -27.18
N GLU A 106 4.52 -17.41 -26.95
CA GLU A 106 4.79 -17.95 -25.63
C GLU A 106 5.72 -16.98 -24.91
N VAL A 107 5.13 -16.10 -24.10
CA VAL A 107 5.86 -15.16 -23.23
C VAL A 107 6.61 -16.00 -22.22
N LYS A 108 7.86 -16.29 -22.57
CA LYS A 108 8.88 -16.91 -21.73
C LYS A 108 8.94 -16.09 -20.43
N LYS A 109 8.47 -16.71 -19.36
CA LYS A 109 8.41 -16.19 -18.00
C LYS A 109 9.84 -16.01 -17.49
N GLU A 110 10.50 -14.93 -17.89
CA GLU A 110 11.77 -14.52 -17.30
C GLU A 110 11.52 -14.20 -15.83
N GLU A 111 12.02 -15.06 -14.95
CA GLU A 111 12.08 -14.78 -13.53
C GLU A 111 12.89 -13.50 -13.31
N PRO A 112 12.38 -12.54 -12.52
CA PRO A 112 13.10 -11.30 -12.26
C PRO A 112 14.38 -11.64 -11.48
N ALA A 113 15.51 -11.60 -12.19
CA ALA A 113 16.84 -11.71 -11.63
C ALA A 113 17.02 -10.65 -10.54
N LYS A 114 17.04 -11.09 -9.28
CA LYS A 114 17.42 -10.30 -8.11
C LYS A 114 18.80 -9.67 -8.36
N LYS A 115 18.83 -8.40 -8.73
CA LYS A 115 20.07 -7.61 -8.81
C LYS A 115 20.42 -7.10 -7.41
N GLU A 116 21.39 -7.75 -6.78
CA GLU A 116 22.12 -7.28 -5.61
C GLU A 116 23.00 -6.09 -6.00
N GLY A 117 22.42 -4.91 -6.08
CA GLY A 117 23.17 -3.65 -6.14
C GLY A 117 22.95 -2.92 -4.83
N THR A 118 23.95 -2.89 -3.96
CA THR A 118 23.96 -2.06 -2.74
C THR A 118 23.92 -0.59 -3.14
N LYS A 119 22.71 -0.05 -3.34
CA LYS A 119 22.49 1.36 -3.62
C LYS A 119 22.79 2.14 -2.34
N ASN A 120 23.71 3.10 -2.43
CA ASN A 120 23.94 4.09 -1.39
C ASN A 120 22.69 4.97 -1.29
N ASN A 121 21.70 4.50 -0.52
CA ASN A 121 20.40 5.13 -0.32
C ASN A 121 20.50 6.27 0.69
N ALA A 122 21.34 7.27 0.39
CA ALA A 122 21.18 8.54 1.08
C ALA A 122 19.76 9.06 0.75
N PRO A 123 18.90 9.27 1.75
CA PRO A 123 17.52 9.67 1.51
C PRO A 123 17.46 11.05 0.82
N LEU A 124 16.81 11.14 -0.33
CA LEU A 124 16.53 12.42 -1.01
C LEU A 124 15.53 13.26 -0.21
N MET A 125 15.73 14.57 -0.13
CA MET A 125 14.77 15.49 0.51
C MET A 125 13.85 16.16 -0.51
N ASP A 126 12.77 16.79 -0.01
CA ASP A 126 11.84 17.54 -0.84
C ASP A 126 12.59 18.69 -1.56
N GLY A 127 12.31 18.86 -2.85
CA GLY A 127 12.98 19.80 -3.72
C GLY A 127 14.35 19.35 -4.24
N GLU A 128 14.89 18.21 -3.80
CA GLU A 128 16.16 17.70 -4.33
C GLU A 128 15.97 17.04 -5.70
N ASN A 129 16.97 17.24 -6.58
CA ASN A 129 17.08 16.53 -7.84
C ASN A 129 17.73 15.16 -7.64
N GLY A 130 17.17 14.15 -8.28
CA GLY A 130 17.64 12.77 -8.23
C GLY A 130 17.50 12.07 -9.57
N VAL A 131 17.67 10.75 -9.54
CA VAL A 131 17.43 9.86 -10.68
C VAL A 131 16.66 8.62 -10.22
N LEU A 132 15.92 8.01 -11.15
CA LEU A 132 15.30 6.72 -10.90
C LEU A 132 16.37 5.61 -10.85
N ALA A 133 16.33 4.80 -9.80
CA ALA A 133 17.35 3.82 -9.49
C ALA A 133 17.18 2.51 -10.28
N ASP A 134 15.95 2.19 -10.70
CA ASP A 134 15.58 1.09 -11.60
C ASP A 134 14.50 1.56 -12.59
N ASP A 135 14.18 0.70 -13.55
CA ASP A 135 13.03 0.89 -14.44
C ASP A 135 11.74 0.77 -13.62
N VAL A 136 10.87 1.77 -13.68
CA VAL A 136 9.68 1.83 -12.84
C VAL A 136 8.50 2.46 -13.58
N PHE A 137 7.31 2.02 -13.21
CA PHE A 137 6.07 2.66 -13.62
C PHE A 137 5.75 3.82 -12.68
N VAL A 138 5.61 5.02 -13.23
CA VAL A 138 5.24 6.23 -12.50
C VAL A 138 3.77 6.50 -12.75
N ALA A 139 2.97 6.49 -11.69
CA ALA A 139 1.56 6.81 -11.79
C ALA A 139 1.39 8.34 -11.85
N LEU A 140 1.00 8.86 -13.00
CA LEU A 140 0.83 10.29 -13.25
C LEU A 140 -0.42 10.81 -12.54
N GLY A 141 -0.36 12.03 -12.03
CA GLY A 141 -1.49 12.68 -11.36
C GLY A 141 -1.08 13.44 -10.11
N GLU A 142 -1.94 14.38 -9.70
CA GLU A 142 -1.74 15.13 -8.47
C GLU A 142 -1.99 14.26 -7.23
N ASP A 143 -2.98 13.36 -7.32
CA ASP A 143 -3.44 12.48 -6.25
C ASP A 143 -2.88 11.04 -6.35
N LYS A 144 -3.01 10.28 -5.26
CA LYS A 144 -2.54 8.89 -5.17
C LYS A 144 -3.46 7.85 -5.85
N THR A 145 -4.60 8.25 -6.39
CA THR A 145 -5.61 7.33 -6.96
C THR A 145 -5.02 6.43 -8.06
N ASN A 146 -4.31 7.02 -9.03
CA ASN A 146 -3.69 6.26 -10.12
C ASN A 146 -2.57 5.33 -9.60
N TYR A 147 -1.87 5.73 -8.53
CA TYR A 147 -0.83 4.92 -7.91
C TYR A 147 -1.42 3.68 -7.20
N GLU A 148 -2.49 3.87 -6.44
CA GLU A 148 -3.17 2.77 -5.75
C GLU A 148 -3.77 1.77 -6.73
N GLU A 149 -4.40 2.26 -7.80
CA GLU A 149 -4.96 1.42 -8.85
C GLU A 149 -3.86 0.63 -9.59
N MET A 150 -2.76 1.31 -9.96
CA MET A 150 -1.58 0.66 -10.56
C MET A 150 -1.03 -0.43 -9.64
N PHE A 151 -0.83 -0.14 -8.36
CA PHE A 151 -0.28 -1.09 -7.39
C PHE A 151 -1.20 -2.30 -7.19
N LYS A 152 -2.52 -2.08 -7.19
CA LYS A 152 -3.53 -3.15 -7.14
C LYS A 152 -3.40 -4.09 -8.34
N TYR A 153 -3.24 -3.55 -9.55
CA TYR A 153 -3.08 -4.38 -10.76
C TYR A 153 -1.75 -5.13 -10.79
N ILE A 154 -0.65 -4.50 -10.34
CA ILE A 154 0.65 -5.17 -10.19
C ILE A 154 0.53 -6.35 -9.21
N THR A 155 -0.07 -6.13 -8.05
CA THR A 155 -0.25 -7.16 -7.01
C THR A 155 -1.16 -8.30 -7.47
N ALA A 156 -2.20 -7.98 -8.25
CA ALA A 156 -3.11 -8.97 -8.85
C ALA A 156 -2.54 -9.62 -10.12
N ASN A 157 -1.33 -9.26 -10.56
CA ASN A 157 -0.71 -9.70 -11.82
C ASN A 157 -1.62 -9.47 -13.05
N ASN A 158 -2.40 -8.38 -13.05
CA ASN A 158 -3.31 -8.03 -14.14
C ASN A 158 -2.63 -7.08 -15.13
N LYS A 159 -1.88 -7.66 -16.06
CA LYS A 159 -1.11 -6.92 -17.07
C LYS A 159 -1.99 -6.10 -18.01
N GLU A 160 -3.14 -6.63 -18.43
CA GLU A 160 -4.05 -5.96 -19.35
C GLU A 160 -4.59 -4.65 -18.76
N ALA A 161 -4.96 -4.65 -17.49
CA ALA A 161 -5.41 -3.44 -16.80
C ALA A 161 -4.27 -2.40 -16.67
N LEU A 162 -3.05 -2.85 -16.38
CA LEU A 162 -1.88 -1.97 -16.33
C LEU A 162 -1.56 -1.36 -17.71
N GLU A 163 -1.64 -2.15 -18.78
CA GLU A 163 -1.47 -1.68 -20.16
C GLU A 163 -2.53 -0.64 -20.54
N ARG A 164 -3.79 -0.83 -20.14
CA ARG A 164 -4.83 0.20 -20.31
C ARG A 164 -4.50 1.50 -19.59
N MET A 165 -4.00 1.44 -18.35
CA MET A 165 -3.57 2.64 -17.63
C MET A 165 -2.41 3.37 -18.34
N ILE A 166 -1.51 2.63 -18.98
CA ILE A 166 -0.43 3.20 -19.79
C ILE A 166 -0.99 3.88 -21.05
N LEU A 167 -1.91 3.23 -21.76
CA LEU A 167 -2.56 3.78 -22.95
C LEU A 167 -3.41 5.02 -22.64
N GLU A 168 -4.04 5.06 -21.47
CA GLU A 168 -4.80 6.22 -20.98
C GLU A 168 -3.89 7.37 -20.49
N GLY A 169 -2.57 7.17 -20.44
CA GLY A 169 -1.63 8.16 -19.94
C GLY A 169 -1.70 8.38 -18.42
N LYS A 170 -2.33 7.47 -17.67
CA LYS A 170 -2.36 7.50 -16.20
C LYS A 170 -1.08 6.95 -15.59
N VAL A 171 -0.36 6.11 -16.33
CA VAL A 171 0.91 5.53 -15.92
C VAL A 171 1.92 5.72 -17.03
N VAL A 172 3.15 6.12 -16.69
CA VAL A 172 4.26 6.22 -17.65
C VAL A 172 5.38 5.29 -17.22
N PHE A 173 5.96 4.58 -18.18
CA PHE A 173 7.18 3.80 -17.94
C PHE A 173 8.39 4.74 -17.98
N ALA A 174 9.13 4.81 -16.88
CA ALA A 174 10.32 5.63 -16.76
C ALA A 174 11.55 4.72 -16.57
N PRO A 175 12.51 4.73 -17.52
CA PRO A 175 13.69 3.88 -17.41
C PRO A 175 14.61 4.36 -16.28
N LYS A 176 15.46 3.45 -15.82
CA LYS A 176 16.54 3.73 -14.87
C LYS A 176 17.39 4.91 -15.35
N GLY A 177 17.78 5.77 -14.42
CA GLY A 177 18.58 6.96 -14.68
C GLY A 177 17.76 8.16 -15.16
N THR A 178 16.44 8.02 -15.28
CA THR A 178 15.58 9.16 -15.64
C THR A 178 15.72 10.26 -14.57
N PRO A 179 16.05 11.51 -14.98
CA PRO A 179 16.23 12.62 -14.05
C PRO A 179 14.87 13.11 -13.53
N ILE A 180 14.79 13.27 -12.22
CA ILE A 180 13.56 13.63 -11.50
C ILE A 180 13.83 14.69 -10.43
N THR A 181 12.80 15.41 -10.06
CA THR A 181 12.79 16.30 -8.87
C THR A 181 11.78 15.75 -7.87
N VAL A 182 12.16 15.62 -6.61
CA VAL A 182 11.23 15.18 -5.56
C VAL A 182 10.36 16.36 -5.15
N VAL A 183 9.04 16.23 -5.30
CA VAL A 183 8.07 17.31 -5.00
C VAL A 183 7.57 17.18 -3.56
N ASP A 184 7.18 15.97 -3.15
CA ASP A 184 6.68 15.67 -1.81
C ASP A 184 7.05 14.24 -1.42
N ARG A 185 7.80 14.07 -0.34
CA ARG A 185 8.28 12.78 0.13
C ARG A 185 7.46 12.27 1.31
N GLY A 186 6.69 11.22 1.04
CA GLY A 186 6.10 10.38 2.07
C GLY A 186 7.06 9.34 2.62
N PHE A 187 6.55 8.53 3.57
CA PHE A 187 7.31 7.46 4.21
C PHE A 187 7.61 6.28 3.26
N ILE A 188 6.66 5.92 2.39
CA ILE A 188 6.74 4.75 1.49
C ILE A 188 6.72 5.17 0.01
N ASN A 189 6.03 6.26 -0.30
CA ASN A 189 5.91 6.81 -1.64
C ASN A 189 6.33 8.27 -1.66
N ALA A 190 6.75 8.74 -2.82
CA ALA A 190 7.07 10.13 -3.07
C ALA A 190 6.42 10.58 -4.37
N LYS A 191 6.00 11.84 -4.38
CA LYS A 191 5.60 12.58 -5.57
C LYS A 191 6.84 13.14 -6.22
N ILE A 192 7.00 12.87 -7.50
CA ILE A 192 8.14 13.28 -8.31
C ILE A 192 7.68 14.03 -9.55
N GLU A 193 8.54 14.90 -10.05
CA GLU A 193 8.40 15.56 -11.34
C GLU A 193 9.50 15.06 -12.28
N ILE A 194 9.13 14.55 -13.45
CA ILE A 194 10.09 14.07 -14.45
C ILE A 194 10.64 15.28 -15.20
N ILE A 195 11.92 15.60 -15.01
CA ILE A 195 12.53 16.85 -15.49
C ILE A 195 12.39 17.01 -17.02
N LYS A 196 12.45 15.90 -17.78
CA LYS A 196 12.34 15.94 -19.25
C LYS A 196 10.94 16.30 -19.75
N THR A 197 9.89 15.87 -19.05
CA THR A 197 8.50 16.00 -19.53
C THR A 197 7.68 17.01 -18.73
N GLY A 198 8.14 17.41 -17.55
CA GLY A 198 7.37 18.23 -16.59
C GLY A 198 6.18 17.49 -15.96
N GLN A 199 6.01 16.19 -16.24
CA GLN A 199 4.90 15.42 -15.71
C GLN A 199 5.16 15.05 -14.25
N ARG A 200 4.11 15.18 -13.43
CA ARG A 200 4.13 14.82 -12.01
C ARG A 200 3.44 13.49 -11.78
N GLY A 201 4.02 12.68 -10.91
CA GLY A 201 3.45 11.40 -10.54
C GLY A 201 4.04 10.82 -9.27
N TRP A 202 3.52 9.68 -8.86
CA TRP A 202 3.86 8.99 -7.63
C TRP A 202 4.68 7.73 -7.91
N VAL A 203 5.71 7.51 -7.10
CA VAL A 203 6.62 6.36 -7.18
C VAL A 203 7.03 5.89 -5.78
N PRO A 204 7.35 4.60 -5.55
CA PRO A 204 7.88 4.16 -4.25
C PRO A 204 9.26 4.77 -3.97
N VAL A 205 9.52 5.17 -2.73
CA VAL A 205 10.77 5.85 -2.35
C VAL A 205 12.02 5.00 -2.57
N GLU A 206 11.87 3.68 -2.60
CA GLU A 206 12.95 2.71 -2.83
C GLU A 206 13.56 2.82 -4.24
N TYR A 207 12.81 3.37 -5.19
CA TYR A 207 13.28 3.57 -6.57
C TYR A 207 13.96 4.93 -6.77
N LEU A 208 14.12 5.74 -5.72
CA LEU A 208 14.79 7.04 -5.80
C LEU A 208 16.26 6.90 -5.42
N ALA A 209 17.15 7.42 -6.26
CA ALA A 209 18.57 7.51 -5.96
C ALA A 209 19.08 8.94 -6.17
N ARG A 210 20.01 9.36 -5.30
CA ARG A 210 20.71 10.63 -5.49
C ARG A 210 21.52 10.58 -6.78
N SER A 211 21.42 11.63 -7.59
CA SER A 211 22.25 11.76 -8.79
C SER A 211 23.71 11.91 -8.34
N VAL A 212 24.57 10.97 -8.74
CA VAL A 212 26.01 11.11 -8.56
C VAL A 212 26.47 12.05 -9.67
N LYS A 213 26.77 13.31 -9.30
CA LYS A 213 27.43 14.26 -10.19
C LYS A 213 28.83 13.78 -10.56
#